data_AF-A0A7C6Y437-F1
#
_entry.id   AF-A0A7C6Y437-F1
#
_cell.length_a   1.000
_cell.length_b   1.000
_cell.length_c   1.000
_cell.angle_alpha   90.00
_cell.angle_beta   90.00
_cell.angle_gamma   90.00
#
_symmetry.space_group_name_H-M   'P 1'
#
loop_
_entity.id
_entity.type
_entity.pdbx_description
1 polymer ?
#
loop_
_entity_poly.entity_id
_entity_poly.type
_entity_poly.pdbx_seq_one_letter_code
_entity_poly.pdbx_strand_id
1 'polypeptide(L)'
;IEEPWTRPLAVRTPENCGIPAPTSEEKIEAYFLNYLVGMEKAENEDYTYGQFIMPQVEKAARILNEAEGFTNQAAITVGDPNSIFLDDPPCLRVITFKNVGGKLQMSLFFRSWDLFAGLPENLGGLQLLKEYLLTMLEFPIEDGPIVAYSDGLHIYEQYFSLVNILNVDKI
;
A
#
# COMPACT_ATOMS: atom_id res chain seq x y z
N ILE A 1 3.64 6.02 8.53
CA ILE A 1 4.99 5.41 8.45
C ILE A 1 5.95 6.51 8.07
N GLU A 2 6.86 6.88 8.97
CA GLU A 2 7.76 8.02 8.76
C GLU A 2 8.90 7.69 7.78
N GLU A 3 9.45 6.47 7.86
CA GLU A 3 10.61 6.03 7.08
C GLU A 3 10.30 4.73 6.30
N PRO A 4 9.37 4.76 5.33
CA PRO A 4 8.93 3.54 4.65
C PRO A 4 10.02 2.91 3.77
N TRP A 5 11.09 3.63 3.42
CA TRP A 5 12.23 3.11 2.66
C TRP A 5 13.16 2.18 3.46
N THR A 6 13.04 2.14 4.79
CA THR A 6 13.93 1.35 5.65
C THR A 6 13.79 -0.14 5.36
N ARG A 7 14.93 -0.83 5.15
CA ARG A 7 14.98 -2.26 4.84
C ARG A 7 15.33 -3.12 6.06
N PRO A 8 14.79 -4.36 6.17
CA PRO A 8 13.80 -4.97 5.26
C PRO A 8 12.42 -4.30 5.34
N LEU A 9 11.62 -4.39 4.27
CA LEU A 9 10.25 -3.87 4.29
C LEU A 9 9.32 -4.76 5.14
N ALA A 10 9.59 -6.06 5.15
CA ALA A 10 8.86 -7.05 5.91
C ALA A 10 9.06 -6.83 7.41
N VAL A 11 7.93 -6.71 8.11
CA VAL A 11 7.91 -6.63 9.58
C VAL A 11 8.37 -7.96 10.19
N ARG A 12 9.17 -7.87 11.24
CA ARG A 12 9.70 -9.04 11.96
C ARG A 12 8.93 -9.24 13.26
N THR A 13 8.70 -10.50 13.61
CA THR A 13 8.22 -10.88 14.94
C THR A 13 9.39 -10.91 15.93
N PRO A 14 9.14 -10.70 17.23
CA PRO A 14 10.19 -10.79 18.25
C PRO A 14 10.92 -12.14 18.21
N GLU A 15 12.23 -12.10 18.41
CA GLU A 15 13.04 -13.33 18.50
C GLU A 15 12.49 -14.24 19.61
N ASN A 16 12.43 -15.55 19.34
CA ASN A 16 11.96 -16.59 20.27
C ASN A 16 10.46 -16.56 20.64
N CYS A 17 9.61 -15.76 19.98
CA CYS A 17 8.16 -15.81 20.25
C CYS A 17 7.42 -17.00 19.60
N GLY A 18 8.07 -17.73 18.68
CA GLY A 18 7.49 -18.88 17.98
C GLY A 18 6.39 -18.51 16.96
N ILE A 19 6.14 -17.22 16.74
CA ILE A 19 5.11 -16.71 15.83
C ILE A 19 5.75 -16.40 14.47
N PRO A 20 5.25 -16.99 13.37
CA PRO A 20 5.72 -16.63 12.04
C PRO A 20 5.40 -15.16 11.75
N ALA A 21 6.30 -14.48 11.03
CA ALA A 21 6.03 -13.14 10.54
C ALA A 21 4.80 -13.12 9.63
N PRO A 22 3.97 -12.07 9.67
CA PRO A 22 2.75 -11.99 8.86
C PRO A 22 3.04 -11.92 7.35
N THR A 23 4.22 -11.43 6.96
CA THR A 23 4.68 -11.35 5.57
C THR A 23 6.19 -11.59 5.45
N SER A 24 6.72 -11.59 4.24
CA SER A 24 8.15 -11.70 3.92
C SER A 24 8.51 -10.76 2.75
N GLU A 25 9.81 -10.55 2.49
CA GLU A 25 10.25 -9.74 1.34
C GLU A 25 9.72 -10.34 0.02
N GLU A 26 9.78 -11.66 -0.13
CA GLU A 26 9.32 -12.35 -1.34
C GLU A 26 7.82 -12.18 -1.55
N LYS A 27 7.03 -12.19 -0.47
CA LYS A 27 5.58 -11.94 -0.55
C LYS A 27 5.29 -10.49 -0.92
N ILE A 28 6.02 -9.54 -0.35
CA ILE A 28 5.91 -8.11 -0.68
C ILE A 28 6.23 -7.87 -2.16
N GLU A 29 7.33 -8.44 -2.65
CA GLU A 29 7.73 -8.36 -4.06
C GLU A 29 6.68 -8.99 -4.99
N ALA A 30 6.20 -10.20 -4.64
CA ALA A 30 5.14 -10.87 -5.39
C ALA A 30 3.84 -10.05 -5.39
N TYR A 31 3.46 -9.44 -4.27
CA TYR A 31 2.29 -8.58 -4.17
C TYR A 31 2.43 -7.34 -5.06
N PHE A 32 3.59 -6.69 -5.04
CA PHE A 32 3.89 -5.56 -5.93
C PHE A 32 3.79 -5.97 -7.41
N LEU A 33 4.46 -7.04 -7.81
CA LEU A 33 4.52 -7.48 -9.20
C LEU A 33 3.17 -7.98 -9.72
N ASN A 34 2.47 -8.81 -8.96
CA ASN A 34 1.27 -9.49 -9.44
C ASN A 34 0.00 -8.66 -9.23
N TYR A 35 -0.08 -7.88 -8.15
CA TYR A 35 -1.31 -7.20 -7.76
C TYR A 35 -1.29 -5.69 -7.94
N LEU A 36 -0.14 -5.01 -7.76
CA LEU A 36 -0.04 -3.56 -7.93
C LEU A 36 0.38 -3.15 -9.35
N VAL A 37 1.24 -3.92 -9.99
CA VAL A 37 1.70 -3.70 -11.37
C VAL A 37 0.97 -4.64 -12.34
N GLY A 38 0.87 -5.92 -11.99
CA GLY A 38 0.20 -6.94 -12.77
C GLY A 38 -1.27 -6.62 -12.99
N MET A 39 -1.71 -6.74 -14.24
CA MET A 39 -3.10 -6.50 -14.66
C MET A 39 -3.83 -7.81 -15.03
N GLU A 40 -3.11 -8.94 -14.98
CA GLU A 40 -3.65 -10.27 -15.25
C GLU A 40 -4.32 -10.82 -13.99
N LYS A 41 -5.56 -11.28 -14.16
CA LYS A 41 -6.38 -11.81 -13.07
C LYS A 41 -6.22 -13.32 -12.99
N ALA A 42 -6.21 -13.87 -11.77
CA ALA A 42 -6.39 -15.30 -11.59
C ALA A 42 -7.85 -15.72 -11.90
N GLU A 43 -8.10 -17.02 -12.13
CA GLU A 43 -9.44 -17.54 -12.49
C GLU A 43 -10.55 -17.16 -11.50
N ASN A 44 -10.19 -16.97 -10.22
CA ASN A 44 -11.13 -16.67 -9.14
C ASN A 44 -11.04 -15.21 -8.65
N GLU A 45 -10.43 -14.31 -9.43
CA GLU A 45 -10.27 -12.91 -9.07
C GLU A 45 -11.06 -11.98 -10.01
N ASP A 46 -11.87 -11.12 -9.44
CA ASP A 46 -12.64 -10.13 -10.20
C ASP A 46 -11.77 -9.03 -10.79
N TYR A 47 -10.69 -8.67 -10.08
CA TYR A 47 -9.76 -7.60 -10.44
C TYR A 47 -8.38 -7.83 -9.82
N THR A 48 -7.37 -7.11 -10.35
CA THR A 48 -6.16 -6.77 -9.60
C THR A 48 -6.12 -5.26 -9.37
N TYR A 49 -5.38 -4.80 -8.36
CA TYR A 49 -5.21 -3.36 -8.18
C TYR A 49 -4.50 -2.70 -9.38
N GLY A 50 -3.59 -3.41 -10.04
CA GLY A 50 -2.85 -2.94 -11.21
C GLY A 50 -3.76 -2.53 -12.37
N GLN A 51 -4.93 -3.19 -12.53
CA GLN A 51 -5.92 -2.79 -13.54
C GLN A 51 -6.41 -1.35 -13.37
N PHE A 52 -6.48 -0.85 -12.13
CA PHE A 52 -6.86 0.52 -11.84
C PHE A 52 -5.65 1.43 -11.67
N ILE A 53 -4.59 0.98 -11.00
CA ILE A 53 -3.42 1.79 -10.66
C ILE A 53 -2.60 2.14 -11.90
N MET A 54 -2.14 1.13 -12.66
CA MET A 54 -1.14 1.32 -13.70
C MET A 54 -1.54 2.28 -14.82
N PRO A 55 -2.80 2.30 -15.30
CA PRO A 55 -3.24 3.29 -16.29
C PRO A 55 -3.13 4.75 -15.83
N GLN A 56 -3.02 5.01 -14.52
CA GLN A 56 -2.96 6.35 -13.94
C GLN A 56 -1.55 6.77 -13.50
N VAL A 57 -0.61 5.84 -13.33
CA VAL A 57 0.74 6.11 -12.77
C VAL A 57 1.50 7.13 -13.61
N GLU A 58 1.60 6.93 -14.93
CA GLU A 58 2.31 7.88 -15.82
C GLU A 58 1.68 9.27 -15.83
N LYS A 59 0.34 9.35 -15.76
CA LYS A 59 -0.37 10.63 -15.68
C LYS A 59 -0.08 11.32 -14.34
N ALA A 60 -0.07 10.58 -13.23
CA ALA A 60 0.27 11.11 -11.91
C ALA A 60 1.72 11.63 -11.87
N ALA A 61 2.69 10.88 -12.41
CA ALA A 61 4.09 11.30 -12.51
C ALA A 61 4.23 12.59 -13.34
N ARG A 62 3.55 12.68 -14.49
CA ARG A 62 3.53 13.91 -15.29
C ARG A 62 2.94 15.11 -14.55
N ILE A 63 1.81 14.93 -13.85
CA ILE A 63 1.21 16.00 -13.03
C ILE A 63 2.21 16.48 -11.96
N LEU A 64 2.94 15.57 -11.33
CA LEU A 64 3.97 15.90 -10.35
C LEU A 64 5.13 16.65 -11.01
N ASN A 65 5.66 16.19 -12.13
CA ASN A 65 6.77 16.83 -12.84
C ASN A 65 6.41 18.24 -13.33
N GLU A 66 5.24 18.43 -13.94
CA GLU A 66 4.76 19.74 -14.41
C GLU A 66 4.64 20.77 -13.29
N ALA A 67 4.38 20.33 -12.06
CA ALA A 67 4.19 21.19 -10.89
C ALA A 67 5.36 21.15 -9.90
N GLU A 68 6.47 20.46 -10.22
CA GLU A 68 7.58 20.18 -9.29
C GLU A 68 7.09 19.63 -7.92
N GLY A 69 6.05 18.79 -7.97
CA GLY A 69 5.39 18.19 -6.81
C GLY A 69 4.44 19.11 -6.04
N PHE A 70 4.35 20.41 -6.38
CA PHE A 70 3.46 21.39 -5.75
C PHE A 70 2.04 21.35 -6.33
N THR A 71 1.39 20.19 -6.20
CA THR A 71 0.05 19.94 -6.72
C THR A 71 -0.78 19.11 -5.74
N ASN A 72 -2.11 19.27 -5.80
CA ASN A 72 -3.06 18.41 -5.11
C ASN A 72 -3.82 17.49 -6.09
N GLN A 73 -3.41 17.43 -7.36
CA GLN A 73 -4.11 16.70 -8.42
C GLN A 73 -3.50 15.32 -8.72
N ALA A 74 -2.33 15.00 -8.16
CA ALA A 74 -1.68 13.71 -8.33
C ALA A 74 -2.38 12.64 -7.45
N ALA A 75 -3.54 12.17 -7.93
CA ALA A 75 -4.38 11.19 -7.27
C ALA A 75 -4.73 10.05 -8.23
N ILE A 76 -4.65 8.82 -7.72
CA ILE A 76 -5.01 7.58 -8.41
C ILE A 76 -6.27 7.03 -7.72
N THR A 77 -7.32 6.81 -8.50
CA THR A 77 -8.55 6.17 -8.02
C THR A 77 -8.47 4.67 -8.26
N VAL A 78 -8.77 3.88 -7.23
CA VAL A 78 -8.78 2.43 -7.31
C VAL A 78 -10.24 1.95 -7.26
N GLY A 79 -10.66 1.25 -8.31
CA GLY A 79 -12.05 0.95 -8.59
C GLY A 79 -12.75 2.05 -9.40
N ASP A 80 -13.95 1.72 -9.87
CA ASP A 80 -14.82 2.53 -10.71
C ASP A 80 -16.28 2.47 -10.18
N PRO A 81 -17.26 3.14 -10.83
CA PRO A 81 -18.65 3.07 -10.40
C PRO A 81 -19.27 1.66 -10.40
N ASN A 82 -18.74 0.74 -11.21
CA ASN A 82 -19.24 -0.64 -11.29
C ASN A 82 -18.66 -1.54 -10.19
N SER A 83 -17.58 -1.10 -9.54
CA SER A 83 -16.91 -1.86 -8.49
C SER A 83 -17.82 -2.19 -7.30
N ILE A 84 -18.89 -1.42 -7.07
CA ILE A 84 -19.88 -1.70 -6.02
C ILE A 84 -20.68 -2.99 -6.26
N PHE A 85 -20.70 -3.50 -7.49
CA PHE A 85 -21.41 -4.72 -7.87
C PHE A 85 -20.52 -5.97 -7.86
N LEU A 86 -19.25 -5.84 -7.51
CA LEU A 86 -18.36 -6.99 -7.29
C LEU A 86 -18.73 -7.69 -5.99
N ASP A 87 -18.49 -8.99 -5.91
CA ASP A 87 -18.66 -9.75 -4.67
C ASP A 87 -17.67 -9.22 -3.61
N ASP A 88 -16.43 -8.94 -4.03
CA ASP A 88 -15.37 -8.38 -3.20
C ASP A 88 -14.81 -7.07 -3.80
N PRO A 89 -15.40 -5.89 -3.51
CA PRO A 89 -14.92 -4.62 -4.07
C PRO A 89 -13.47 -4.28 -3.66
N PRO A 90 -12.73 -3.42 -4.39
CA PRO A 90 -11.39 -2.97 -3.98
C PRO A 90 -11.37 -2.35 -2.59
N CYS A 91 -10.47 -2.84 -1.73
CA CYS A 91 -10.27 -2.33 -0.37
C CYS A 91 -9.49 -1.00 -0.39
N LEU A 92 -8.36 -0.94 -1.10
CA LEU A 92 -7.71 0.32 -1.44
C LEU A 92 -8.59 1.11 -2.42
N ARG A 93 -8.84 2.39 -2.13
CA ARG A 93 -9.73 3.23 -2.94
C ARG A 93 -9.04 4.44 -3.56
N VAL A 94 -8.07 5.04 -2.86
CA VAL A 94 -7.36 6.22 -3.36
C VAL A 94 -5.89 6.18 -2.91
N ILE A 95 -5.00 6.52 -3.84
CA ILE A 95 -3.59 6.82 -3.59
C ILE A 95 -3.36 8.27 -4.01
N THR A 96 -2.73 9.07 -3.15
CA THR A 96 -2.39 10.47 -3.47
C THR A 96 -0.92 10.73 -3.21
N PHE A 97 -0.35 11.67 -3.95
CA PHE A 97 1.05 12.07 -3.85
C PHE A 97 1.16 13.58 -3.63
N LYS A 98 2.04 13.99 -2.73
CA LYS A 98 2.26 15.41 -2.43
C LYS A 98 3.71 15.68 -2.04
N ASN A 99 4.28 16.78 -2.55
CA ASN A 99 5.53 17.31 -2.02
C ASN A 99 5.26 18.01 -0.68
N VAL A 100 5.81 17.45 0.39
CA VAL A 100 5.77 18.02 1.74
C VAL A 100 7.20 18.18 2.23
N GLY A 101 7.71 19.41 2.22
CA GLY A 101 9.06 19.72 2.71
C GLY A 101 10.18 19.04 1.91
N GLY A 102 10.03 18.88 0.60
CA GLY A 102 11.01 18.21 -0.26
C GLY A 102 10.91 16.68 -0.25
N LYS A 103 9.90 16.13 0.42
CA LYS A 103 9.63 14.70 0.50
C LYS A 103 8.31 14.35 -0.19
N LEU A 104 8.32 13.29 -1.00
CA LEU A 104 7.10 12.79 -1.62
C LEU A 104 6.30 12.02 -0.58
N GLN A 105 5.28 12.63 0.01
CA GLN A 105 4.32 11.92 0.84
C GLN A 105 3.36 11.14 -0.05
N MET A 106 3.17 9.86 0.25
CA MET A 106 2.09 9.04 -0.31
C MET A 106 0.98 8.93 0.74
N SER A 107 -0.27 9.27 0.39
CA SER A 107 -1.41 9.04 1.28
C SER A 107 -2.36 8.01 0.69
N LEU A 108 -2.87 7.11 1.54
CA LEU A 108 -3.66 5.94 1.16
C LEU A 108 -5.00 5.97 1.88
N PHE A 109 -6.07 5.61 1.17
CA PHE A 109 -7.38 5.39 1.78
C PHE A 109 -7.90 3.99 1.49
N PHE A 110 -8.11 3.21 2.54
CA PHE A 110 -8.67 1.86 2.51
C PHE A 110 -10.07 1.83 3.13
N ARG A 111 -11.10 1.40 2.39
CA ARG A 111 -12.45 1.22 2.96
C ARG A 111 -12.54 0.09 3.99
N SER A 112 -11.64 -0.88 3.89
CA SER A 112 -11.54 -2.07 4.75
C SER A 112 -10.11 -2.57 4.69
N TRP A 113 -9.55 -3.03 5.81
CA TRP A 113 -8.17 -3.47 5.86
C TRP A 113 -7.92 -4.53 6.93
N ASP A 114 -7.37 -5.68 6.52
CA ASP A 114 -6.88 -6.70 7.46
C ASP A 114 -5.60 -6.19 8.13
N LEU A 115 -5.67 -5.95 9.43
CA LEU A 115 -4.57 -5.46 10.26
C LEU A 115 -3.39 -6.45 10.34
N PHE A 116 -3.65 -7.75 10.36
CA PHE A 116 -2.61 -8.73 10.66
C PHE A 116 -1.91 -9.22 9.39
N ALA A 117 -2.65 -9.79 8.44
CA ALA A 117 -2.05 -10.36 7.24
C ALA A 117 -1.91 -9.34 6.10
N GLY A 118 -2.92 -8.47 5.92
CA GLY A 118 -2.97 -7.53 4.81
C GLY A 118 -2.05 -6.32 4.99
N LEU A 119 -2.16 -5.62 6.11
CA LEU A 119 -1.46 -4.35 6.38
C LEU A 119 0.05 -4.40 6.11
N PRO A 120 0.84 -5.33 6.67
CA PRO A 120 2.29 -5.30 6.47
C PRO A 120 2.69 -5.58 5.02
N GLU A 121 2.01 -6.51 4.35
CA GLU A 121 2.29 -6.85 2.94
C GLU A 121 1.88 -5.72 2.00
N ASN A 122 0.69 -5.15 2.21
CA ASN A 122 0.18 -4.05 1.39
C ASN A 122 1.06 -2.80 1.50
N LEU A 123 1.50 -2.43 2.71
CA LEU A 123 2.37 -1.28 2.90
C LEU A 123 3.75 -1.48 2.28
N GLY A 124 4.32 -2.68 2.38
CA GLY A 124 5.56 -3.02 1.70
C GLY A 124 5.44 -2.90 0.18
N GLY A 125 4.38 -3.48 -0.41
CA GLY A 125 4.18 -3.39 -1.86
C GLY A 125 3.88 -1.97 -2.33
N LEU A 126 3.10 -1.20 -1.57
CA LEU A 126 2.80 0.20 -1.90
C LEU A 126 4.03 1.10 -1.77
N GLN A 127 4.97 0.76 -0.87
CA GLN A 127 6.27 1.39 -0.85
C GLN A 127 7.07 1.09 -2.13
N LEU A 128 7.06 -0.16 -2.63
CA LEU A 128 7.70 -0.48 -3.91
C LEU A 128 7.03 0.26 -5.09
N LEU A 129 5.71 0.41 -5.08
CA LEU A 129 4.98 1.24 -6.06
C LEU A 129 5.40 2.71 -5.99
N LYS A 130 5.60 3.22 -4.78
CA LYS A 130 6.08 4.60 -4.56
C LYS A 130 7.49 4.79 -5.11
N GLU A 131 8.40 3.85 -4.83
CA GLU A 131 9.76 3.84 -5.35
C GLU A 131 9.75 3.79 -6.88
N TYR A 132 8.89 2.97 -7.47
CA TYR A 132 8.69 2.94 -8.92
C TYR A 132 8.25 4.30 -9.49
N LEU A 133 7.27 4.97 -8.87
CA LEU A 133 6.85 6.32 -9.28
C LEU A 133 7.95 7.37 -9.08
N LEU A 134 8.72 7.28 -8.00
CA LEU A 134 9.86 8.17 -7.73
C LEU A 134 10.90 8.10 -8.87
N THR A 135 11.09 6.93 -9.50
CA THR A 135 12.03 6.81 -10.64
C THR A 135 11.60 7.61 -11.88
N MET A 136 10.33 8.04 -11.95
CA MET A 136 9.78 8.83 -13.05
C MET A 136 9.81 10.34 -12.77
N LEU A 137 10.22 10.77 -11.57
CA LEU A 137 10.22 12.18 -11.20
C LEU A 137 11.54 12.84 -11.58
N GLU A 138 11.45 14.00 -12.22
CA GLU A 138 12.59 14.71 -12.84
C GLU A 138 13.03 15.95 -12.05
N PHE A 139 12.48 16.16 -10.86
CA PHE A 139 12.79 17.27 -9.96
C PHE A 139 13.34 16.75 -8.62
N PRO A 140 14.12 17.56 -7.88
CA PRO A 140 14.68 17.15 -6.59
C PRO A 140 13.56 16.84 -5.58
N ILE A 141 13.41 15.56 -5.23
CA ILE A 141 12.43 15.09 -4.25
C ILE A 141 12.98 13.82 -3.59
N GLU A 142 12.87 13.77 -2.26
CA GLU A 142 13.22 12.58 -1.48
C GLU A 142 12.01 11.67 -1.29
N ASP A 143 12.26 10.42 -0.95
CA ASP A 143 11.20 9.55 -0.46
C ASP A 143 10.68 10.07 0.89
N GLY A 144 9.36 10.19 0.99
CA GLY A 144 8.66 10.71 2.17
C GLY A 144 7.87 9.68 2.95
N PRO A 145 7.04 10.12 3.90
CA PRO A 145 6.20 9.20 4.68
C PRO A 145 5.08 8.57 3.84
N ILE A 146 4.55 7.44 4.33
CA ILE A 146 3.25 6.89 3.94
C ILE A 146 2.22 7.22 5.03
N VAL A 147 1.13 7.88 4.66
CA VAL A 147 0.02 8.21 5.55
C VAL A 147 -1.23 7.42 5.13
N ALA A 148 -1.56 6.38 5.91
CA ALA A 148 -2.68 5.49 5.58
C ALA A 148 -3.89 5.75 6.50
N TYR A 149 -5.06 5.79 5.87
CA TYR A 149 -6.36 5.89 6.53
C TYR A 149 -7.17 4.64 6.22
N SER A 150 -7.89 4.12 7.22
CA SER A 150 -8.85 3.05 6.99
C SER A 150 -10.14 3.24 7.78
N ASP A 151 -11.27 3.12 7.10
CA ASP A 151 -12.61 3.14 7.71
C ASP A 151 -12.95 1.82 8.42
N GLY A 152 -12.31 0.74 8.02
CA GLY A 152 -12.61 -0.62 8.45
C GLY A 152 -11.36 -1.43 8.72
N LEU A 153 -10.43 -0.90 9.53
CA LEU A 153 -9.29 -1.66 10.01
C LEU A 153 -9.78 -2.73 11.00
N HIS A 154 -9.53 -4.00 10.70
CA HIS A 154 -10.07 -5.11 11.47
C HIS A 154 -9.06 -6.24 11.61
N ILE A 155 -9.35 -7.15 12.54
CA ILE A 155 -8.60 -8.36 12.77
C ILE A 155 -9.56 -9.54 12.84
N TYR A 156 -9.23 -10.64 12.15
CA TYR A 156 -10.01 -11.87 12.19
C TYR A 156 -9.79 -12.64 13.49
N GLU A 157 -10.85 -13.30 13.98
CA GLU A 157 -10.84 -14.05 15.25
C GLU A 157 -9.73 -15.10 15.32
N GLN A 158 -9.41 -15.74 14.19
CA GLN A 158 -8.32 -16.71 14.10
C GLN A 158 -6.94 -16.16 14.53
N TYR A 159 -6.77 -14.83 14.50
CA TYR A 159 -5.54 -14.15 14.92
C TYR A 159 -5.56 -13.66 16.37
N PHE A 160 -6.68 -13.78 17.10
CA PHE A 160 -6.79 -13.22 18.46
C PHE A 160 -5.80 -13.83 19.44
N SER A 161 -5.62 -15.15 19.41
CA SER A 161 -4.62 -15.84 20.24
C SER A 161 -3.21 -15.31 19.96
N LEU A 162 -2.92 -15.00 18.70
CA LEU A 162 -1.61 -14.51 18.27
C LEU A 162 -1.37 -13.08 18.73
N VAL A 163 -2.36 -12.20 18.53
CA VAL A 163 -2.27 -10.80 18.98
C VAL A 163 -2.19 -10.72 20.50
N ASN A 164 -2.88 -11.59 21.22
CA ASN A 164 -2.78 -11.64 22.68
C ASN A 164 -1.35 -12.01 23.16
N ILE A 165 -0.61 -12.83 22.39
CA ILE A 165 0.78 -13.13 22.69
C ILE A 165 1.69 -11.94 22.37
N LEU A 166 1.44 -11.26 21.25
CA LEU A 166 2.24 -10.12 20.77
C LEU A 166 1.95 -8.80 21.51
N ASN A 167 0.84 -8.72 22.25
CA ASN A 167 0.49 -7.52 22.99
C ASN A 167 1.48 -7.27 24.14
N VAL A 168 2.15 -6.12 24.07
CA VAL A 168 3.20 -5.70 25.02
C VAL A 168 2.58 -5.26 26.35
N ASP A 169 1.37 -4.69 26.30
CA ASP A 169 0.61 -4.23 27.46
C ASP A 169 -0.54 -5.21 27.74
N LYS A 170 -0.23 -6.24 28.54
CA LYS A 170 -1.27 -7.15 29.07
C LYS A 170 -2.01 -6.43 30.20
N ILE A 171 -3.22 -5.97 29.92
CA ILE A 171 -4.16 -5.43 30.93
C ILE A 171 -4.81 -6.58 31.69
#